data_AF-A0A4Y2JWQ7-F1
#
_entry.id   AF-A0A4Y2JWQ7-F1
#
_cell.length_a   1.000
_cell.length_b   1.000
_cell.length_c   1.000
_cell.angle_alpha   90.00
_cell.angle_beta   90.00
_cell.angle_gamma   90.00
#
_symmetry.space_group_name_H-M   'P 1'
#
loop_
_entity.id
_entity.type
_entity.pdbx_description
1 polymer ?
#
loop_
_entity_poly.entity_id
_entity_poly.type
_entity_poly.pdbx_seq_one_letter_code
_entity_poly.pdbx_strand_id
1 'polypeptide(L)'
;MTRARETQLLHEFFGTKYQPGEDVGIFLCRVKTAASRLQEAGHKVDDLYLGFQMIRYLPQEFQSTVQQIYRWKDGEFTAGKIEAELILEANRLQLMKQDLEKTETVFLSSASTSRKSSAVPGGADAVPGDASGNKWYQKEDGKVFVKQNKTTKRYVKKIGPCFLCKKIAILR
;
A
#
# COMPACT_ATOMS: atom_id res chain seq x y z
N MET A 1 -35.48 30.95 2.01
CA MET A 1 -34.60 30.11 2.85
C MET A 1 -34.38 30.81 4.18
N THR A 2 -34.46 30.11 5.32
CA THR A 2 -34.24 30.68 6.66
C THR A 2 -32.78 30.50 7.08
N ARG A 3 -32.24 31.44 7.87
CA ARG A 3 -30.88 31.34 8.43
C ARG A 3 -30.65 30.03 9.18
N ALA A 4 -31.67 29.53 9.88
CA ALA A 4 -31.62 28.25 10.57
C ALA A 4 -31.30 27.06 9.62
N ARG A 5 -31.92 27.02 8.43
CA ARG A 5 -31.68 25.95 7.44
C ARG A 5 -30.29 26.04 6.83
N GLU A 6 -29.80 27.24 6.55
CA GLU A 6 -28.44 27.48 6.07
C GLU A 6 -27.41 26.99 7.10
N THR A 7 -27.56 27.39 8.36
CA THR A 7 -26.70 26.96 9.47
C THR A 7 -26.71 25.44 9.64
N GLN A 8 -27.87 24.79 9.53
CA GLN A 8 -27.97 23.33 9.61
C GLN A 8 -27.19 22.63 8.50
N LEU A 9 -27.30 23.10 7.25
CA LEU A 9 -26.58 22.53 6.11
C LEU A 9 -25.07 22.73 6.22
N LEU A 10 -24.63 23.88 6.74
CA LEU A 10 -23.21 24.12 7.03
C LEU A 10 -22.67 23.18 8.11
N HIS A 11 -23.44 22.95 9.18
CA HIS A 11 -23.08 21.97 10.20
C HIS A 11 -22.99 20.55 9.62
N GLU A 12 -23.90 20.17 8.73
CA GLU A 12 -23.85 18.89 8.04
C GLU A 12 -22.58 18.76 7.18
N PHE A 13 -22.29 19.75 6.35
CA PHE A 13 -21.13 19.75 5.47
C PHE A 13 -19.81 19.65 6.26
N PHE A 14 -19.57 20.57 7.19
CA PHE A 14 -18.33 20.55 7.98
C PHE A 14 -18.26 19.40 9.00
N GLY A 15 -19.42 18.87 9.39
CA GLY A 15 -19.55 17.69 10.27
C GLY A 15 -19.31 16.36 9.56
N THR A 16 -19.24 16.32 8.23
CA THR A 16 -19.01 15.09 7.48
C THR A 16 -17.57 14.61 7.66
N LYS A 17 -17.40 13.54 8.43
CA LYS A 17 -16.11 12.91 8.75
C LYS A 17 -16.01 11.51 8.15
N TYR A 18 -14.80 11.13 7.77
CA TYR A 18 -14.47 9.76 7.40
C TYR A 18 -14.79 8.81 8.56
N GLN A 19 -15.46 7.70 8.27
CA GLN A 19 -15.78 6.68 9.27
C GLN A 19 -14.80 5.50 9.19
N PRO A 20 -14.35 4.93 10.32
CA PRO A 20 -13.49 3.75 10.30
C PRO A 20 -14.11 2.60 9.50
N GLY A 21 -13.37 2.05 8.54
CA GLY A 21 -13.83 0.96 7.67
C GLY A 21 -14.67 1.39 6.47
N GLU A 22 -14.96 2.69 6.31
CA GLU A 22 -15.64 3.23 5.14
C GLU A 22 -14.72 3.25 3.91
N ASP A 23 -15.26 2.96 2.73
CA ASP A 23 -14.53 3.17 1.48
C ASP A 23 -14.34 4.68 1.21
N VAL A 24 -13.16 5.06 0.68
CA VAL A 24 -12.87 6.49 0.46
C VAL A 24 -13.86 7.11 -0.52
N GLY A 25 -14.29 6.38 -1.55
CA GLY A 25 -15.27 6.86 -2.53
C GLY A 25 -16.63 7.14 -1.89
N ILE A 26 -17.05 6.32 -0.93
CA ILE A 26 -18.28 6.54 -0.17
C ILE A 26 -18.17 7.83 0.68
N PHE A 27 -17.04 8.02 1.37
CA PHE A 27 -16.79 9.25 2.13
C PHE A 27 -16.82 10.50 1.23
N LEU A 28 -16.12 10.48 0.10
CA LEU A 28 -16.09 11.60 -0.85
C LEU A 28 -17.48 11.89 -1.42
N CYS A 29 -18.27 10.85 -1.72
CA CYS A 29 -19.64 10.98 -2.15
C CYS A 29 -20.52 11.70 -1.11
N ARG A 30 -20.37 11.38 0.18
CA ARG A 30 -21.09 12.05 1.27
C ARG A 30 -20.71 13.53 1.39
N VAL A 31 -19.43 13.85 1.29
CA VAL A 31 -18.95 15.25 1.30
C VAL A 31 -19.55 16.03 0.13
N LYS A 32 -19.50 15.48 -1.10
CA LYS A 32 -20.08 16.10 -2.28
C LYS A 32 -21.60 16.25 -2.18
N THR A 33 -22.29 15.24 -1.63
CA THR A 33 -23.74 15.29 -1.38
C THR A 33 -24.11 16.43 -0.44
N ALA A 34 -23.37 16.59 0.66
CA ALA A 34 -23.59 17.72 1.58
C ALA A 34 -23.33 19.08 0.91
N ALA A 35 -22.30 19.17 0.07
CA ALA A 35 -22.03 20.38 -0.73
C ALA A 35 -23.13 20.67 -1.76
N SER A 36 -23.68 19.65 -2.42
CA SER A 36 -24.80 19.81 -3.37
C SER A 36 -26.05 20.34 -2.66
N ARG A 37 -26.35 19.91 -1.44
CA ARG A 37 -27.48 20.47 -0.66
C ARG A 37 -27.28 21.95 -0.32
N LEU A 38 -26.04 22.37 -0.03
CA LEU A 38 -25.71 23.79 0.13
C LEU A 38 -25.89 24.56 -1.19
N GLN A 39 -25.49 23.97 -2.31
CA GLN A 39 -25.67 24.57 -3.63
C GLN A 39 -27.15 24.72 -4.01
N GLU A 40 -27.98 23.70 -3.77
CA GLU A 40 -29.44 23.75 -3.94
C GLU A 40 -30.10 24.82 -3.06
N ALA A 41 -29.47 25.13 -1.92
CA ALA A 41 -29.87 26.22 -1.03
C ALA A 41 -29.43 27.62 -1.51
N GLY A 42 -28.69 27.72 -2.61
CA GLY A 42 -28.12 28.97 -3.15
C GLY A 42 -26.73 29.32 -2.61
N HIS A 43 -26.10 28.42 -1.85
CA HIS A 43 -24.79 28.62 -1.24
C HIS A 43 -23.75 27.71 -1.90
N LYS A 44 -23.18 28.17 -3.02
CA LYS A 44 -22.11 27.42 -3.69
C LYS A 44 -20.89 27.32 -2.77
N VAL A 45 -20.40 26.09 -2.57
CA VAL A 45 -19.17 25.82 -1.84
C VAL A 45 -17.98 26.02 -2.77
N ASP A 46 -16.98 26.77 -2.33
CA ASP A 46 -15.73 26.95 -3.08
C ASP A 46 -14.92 25.65 -3.12
N ASP A 47 -14.22 25.41 -4.23
CA ASP A 47 -13.37 24.23 -4.42
C ASP A 47 -12.28 24.13 -3.33
N LEU A 48 -11.80 25.25 -2.81
CA LEU A 48 -10.88 25.29 -1.68
C LEU A 48 -11.48 24.60 -0.45
N TYR A 49 -12.72 24.94 -0.09
CA TYR A 49 -13.39 24.38 1.08
C TYR A 49 -13.85 22.94 0.85
N LEU A 50 -14.31 22.63 -0.36
CA LEU A 50 -14.70 21.27 -0.73
C LEU A 50 -13.49 20.32 -0.71
N GLY A 51 -12.40 20.72 -1.37
CA GLY A 51 -11.15 19.97 -1.38
C GLY A 51 -10.56 19.81 0.02
N PHE A 52 -10.59 20.88 0.83
CA PHE A 52 -10.17 20.80 2.23
C PHE A 52 -11.00 19.77 3.03
N GLN A 53 -12.33 19.76 2.87
CA GLN A 53 -13.19 18.81 3.56
C GLN A 53 -12.91 17.36 3.13
N MET A 54 -12.56 17.12 1.86
CA MET A 54 -12.19 15.81 1.32
C MET A 54 -10.88 15.24 1.89
N ILE A 55 -9.94 16.09 2.31
CA ILE A 55 -8.62 15.64 2.80
C ILE A 55 -8.48 15.69 4.33
N ARG A 56 -9.33 16.45 5.03
CA ARG A 56 -9.18 16.76 6.46
C ARG A 56 -9.23 15.56 7.40
N TYR A 57 -10.07 14.57 7.10
CA TYR A 57 -10.37 13.45 8.01
C TYR A 57 -9.85 12.10 7.51
N LEU A 58 -8.98 12.11 6.51
CA LEU A 58 -8.48 10.88 5.91
C LEU A 58 -7.58 10.08 6.88
N PRO A 59 -7.56 8.74 6.74
CA PRO A 59 -6.63 7.88 7.45
C PRO A 59 -5.16 8.23 7.22
N GLN A 60 -4.28 7.76 8.12
CA GLN A 60 -2.83 8.04 8.08
C GLN A 60 -2.16 7.56 6.79
N GLU A 61 -2.70 6.53 6.15
CA GLU A 61 -2.18 5.94 4.92
C GLU A 61 -2.23 6.92 3.75
N PHE A 62 -3.15 7.90 3.76
CA PHE A 62 -3.28 8.92 2.72
C PHE A 62 -2.38 10.13 2.93
N GLN A 63 -1.63 10.22 4.04
CA GLN A 63 -0.91 11.45 4.40
C GLN A 63 0.12 11.86 3.34
N SER A 64 0.81 10.91 2.70
CA SER A 64 1.73 11.24 1.60
C SER A 64 1.00 11.94 0.44
N THR A 65 -0.16 11.43 0.04
CA THR A 65 -0.99 12.01 -1.03
C THR A 65 -1.52 13.38 -0.61
N VAL A 66 -1.98 13.54 0.63
CA VAL A 66 -2.41 14.84 1.17
C VAL A 66 -1.29 15.87 1.10
N GLN A 67 -0.06 15.51 1.47
CA GLN A 67 1.10 16.40 1.36
C GLN A 67 1.43 16.77 -0.10
N GLN A 68 1.25 15.84 -1.04
CA GLN A 68 1.43 16.13 -2.47
C GLN A 68 0.38 17.10 -3.00
N ILE A 69 -0.88 16.93 -2.60
CA ILE A 69 -1.99 17.83 -2.95
C ILE A 69 -1.70 19.26 -2.49
N TYR A 70 -1.18 19.45 -1.27
CA TYR A 70 -0.82 20.79 -0.78
C TYR A 70 0.32 21.46 -1.55
N ARG A 71 1.10 20.72 -2.35
CA ARG A 71 2.20 21.24 -3.17
C ARG A 71 1.77 21.58 -4.60
N TRP A 72 0.49 21.37 -4.93
CA TRP A 72 -0.05 21.75 -6.22
C TRP A 72 -0.11 23.26 -6.39
N LYS A 73 -0.20 23.69 -7.65
CA LYS A 73 -0.51 25.09 -7.97
C LYS A 73 -1.96 25.38 -7.59
N ASP A 74 -2.26 26.64 -7.27
CA ASP A 74 -3.61 27.05 -6.84
C ASP A 74 -4.72 26.60 -7.82
N GLY A 75 -4.50 26.74 -9.13
CA GLY A 75 -5.48 26.32 -10.14
C GLY A 75 -5.65 24.81 -10.30
N GLU A 76 -4.80 24.00 -9.67
CA GLU A 76 -4.91 22.54 -9.67
C GLU A 76 -5.66 22.02 -8.43
N PHE A 77 -5.80 22.84 -7.37
CA PHE A 77 -6.55 22.49 -6.18
C PHE A 77 -8.05 22.56 -6.47
N THR A 78 -8.55 21.53 -7.14
CA THR A 78 -9.96 21.39 -7.54
C THR A 78 -10.53 20.11 -6.97
N ALA A 79 -11.82 20.12 -6.64
CA ALA A 79 -12.46 18.97 -6.00
C ALA A 79 -12.35 17.69 -6.85
N GLY A 80 -12.51 17.82 -8.18
CA GLY A 80 -12.42 16.69 -9.10
C GLY A 80 -11.01 16.08 -9.19
N LYS A 81 -9.96 16.90 -9.17
CA LYS A 81 -8.58 16.39 -9.19
C LYS A 81 -8.21 15.72 -7.87
N ILE A 82 -8.63 16.31 -6.74
CA ILE A 82 -8.44 15.73 -5.41
C ILE A 82 -9.13 14.37 -5.33
N GLU A 83 -10.39 14.28 -5.76
CA GLU A 83 -11.14 13.03 -5.80
C GLU A 83 -10.41 11.95 -6.60
N ALA A 84 -9.93 12.27 -7.80
CA ALA A 84 -9.21 11.32 -8.65
C ALA A 84 -7.94 10.78 -7.97
N GLU A 85 -7.13 11.62 -7.35
CA GLU A 85 -5.92 11.19 -6.65
C GLU A 85 -6.22 10.34 -5.41
N LEU A 86 -7.26 10.69 -4.65
CA LEU A 86 -7.65 9.93 -3.47
C LEU A 86 -8.16 8.53 -3.86
N ILE A 87 -8.93 8.42 -4.94
CA ILE A 87 -9.38 7.12 -5.47
C ILE A 87 -8.19 6.30 -5.99
N LEU A 88 -7.25 6.93 -6.69
CA LEU A 88 -6.04 6.27 -7.17
C LEU A 88 -5.21 5.73 -6.00
N GLU A 89 -5.02 6.53 -4.96
CA GLU A 89 -4.27 6.11 -3.77
C GLU A 89 -4.99 4.98 -3.02
N ALA A 90 -6.32 5.05 -2.89
CA ALA A 90 -7.09 3.97 -2.26
C ALA A 90 -6.91 2.63 -2.99
N ASN A 91 -6.96 2.64 -4.33
CA ASN A 91 -6.71 1.45 -5.13
C ASN A 91 -5.28 0.92 -4.93
N ARG A 92 -4.28 1.82 -4.88
CA ARG A 92 -2.89 1.45 -4.62
C ARG A 92 -2.73 0.80 -3.23
N LEU A 93 -3.34 1.38 -2.20
CA LEU A 93 -3.31 0.85 -0.83
C LEU A 93 -4.00 -0.51 -0.72
N GLN A 94 -5.13 -0.70 -1.40
CA GLN A 94 -5.84 -1.98 -1.44
C GLN A 94 -4.98 -3.10 -2.06
N LEU A 95 -4.30 -2.81 -3.17
CA LEU A 95 -3.39 -3.76 -3.81
C LEU A 95 -2.21 -4.11 -2.89
N MET A 96 -1.60 -3.12 -2.24
CA MET A 96 -0.50 -3.37 -1.30
C MET A 96 -0.92 -4.25 -0.12
N LYS A 97 -2.14 -4.07 0.40
CA LYS A 97 -2.69 -4.91 1.48
C LYS A 97 -2.86 -6.37 1.02
N GLN A 98 -3.45 -6.58 -0.16
CA GLN A 98 -3.61 -7.93 -0.72
C GLN A 98 -2.28 -8.65 -0.96
N ASP A 99 -1.26 -7.94 -1.43
CA ASP A 99 0.05 -8.54 -1.69
C ASP A 99 0.79 -8.90 -0.40
N LEU A 100 0.61 -8.11 0.66
CA LEU A 100 1.13 -8.44 1.99
C LEU A 100 0.46 -9.71 2.54
N GLU A 101 -0.88 -9.78 2.49
CA GLU A 101 -1.65 -10.96 2.94
C GLU A 101 -1.24 -12.25 2.17
N LYS A 102 -1.05 -12.14 0.84
CA LYS A 102 -0.55 -13.27 0.03
C LYS A 102 0.87 -13.69 0.42
N THR A 103 1.75 -12.74 0.72
CA THR A 103 3.13 -13.05 1.12
C THR A 103 3.16 -13.73 2.48
N GLU A 104 2.36 -13.27 3.43
CA GLU A 104 2.23 -13.87 4.76
C GLU A 104 1.69 -15.32 4.69
N THR A 105 0.65 -15.55 3.90
CA THR A 105 0.07 -16.90 3.73
C THR A 105 1.07 -17.88 3.08
N VAL A 106 1.84 -17.47 2.08
CA VAL A 106 2.88 -18.31 1.47
C VAL A 106 3.99 -18.63 2.46
N PHE A 107 4.42 -17.64 3.26
CA PHE A 107 5.45 -17.84 4.27
C PHE A 107 5.01 -18.85 5.36
N LEU A 108 3.80 -18.68 5.90
CA LEU A 108 3.24 -19.56 6.92
C LEU A 108 3.00 -20.99 6.40
N SER A 109 2.55 -21.12 5.14
CA SER A 109 2.35 -22.42 4.49
C SER A 109 3.67 -23.16 4.29
N SER A 110 4.74 -22.42 3.94
CA SER A 110 6.07 -22.99 3.72
C SER A 110 6.76 -23.44 5.02
N ALA A 111 6.49 -22.76 6.15
CA ALA A 111 7.01 -23.15 7.45
C ALA A 111 6.31 -24.40 8.04
N SER A 112 5.07 -24.67 7.63
CA SER A 112 4.23 -25.73 8.19
C SER A 112 4.48 -27.12 7.58
N THR A 113 5.13 -27.22 6.41
CA THR A 113 5.43 -28.50 5.74
C THR A 113 6.76 -29.14 6.18
N SER A 114 7.49 -28.54 7.12
CA SER A 114 8.82 -29.03 7.56
C SER A 114 8.79 -30.11 8.67
N ARG A 115 7.62 -30.60 9.10
CA ARG A 115 7.54 -31.70 10.10
C ARG A 115 6.67 -32.86 9.64
N LYS A 116 7.22 -33.70 8.76
CA LYS A 116 6.86 -35.12 8.69
C LYS A 116 8.10 -35.96 9.05
N SER A 117 8.38 -36.04 10.34
CA SER A 117 9.18 -37.12 10.91
C SER A 117 8.26 -38.31 11.19
N SER A 118 8.45 -39.44 10.51
CA SER A 118 8.14 -40.77 11.07
C SER A 118 8.69 -41.92 10.21
N ALA A 119 9.73 -42.56 10.76
CA ALA A 119 10.15 -43.96 10.65
C ALA A 119 10.70 -44.51 9.31
N VAL A 120 12.01 -44.78 9.31
CA VAL A 120 12.72 -45.71 8.40
C VAL A 120 13.14 -46.92 9.25
N PRO A 121 12.84 -48.19 8.88
CA PRO A 121 13.50 -49.34 9.47
C PRO A 121 14.83 -49.65 8.76
N GLY A 122 15.78 -50.14 9.55
CA GLY A 122 17.21 -50.13 9.27
C GLY A 122 17.72 -50.98 8.10
N GLY A 123 18.97 -50.67 7.74
CA GLY A 123 19.80 -51.42 6.79
C GLY A 123 21.10 -50.64 6.56
N ALA A 124 22.24 -51.31 6.70
CA ALA A 124 23.56 -50.75 6.99
C ALA A 124 24.33 -50.16 5.79
N ASP A 125 25.38 -49.42 6.15
CA ASP A 125 26.63 -49.12 5.43
C ASP A 125 26.62 -48.12 4.23
N ALA A 126 26.97 -46.86 4.51
CA ALA A 126 27.76 -46.00 3.61
C ALA A 126 28.42 -44.82 4.36
N VAL A 127 29.72 -44.64 4.12
CA VAL A 127 30.65 -43.61 4.64
C VAL A 127 30.34 -42.22 4.03
N PRO A 128 30.58 -41.08 4.73
CA PRO A 128 30.03 -39.78 4.35
C PRO A 128 30.86 -39.06 3.27
N GLY A 129 30.16 -38.46 2.30
CA GLY A 129 30.73 -37.58 1.26
C GLY A 129 29.94 -36.27 1.15
N ASP A 130 30.56 -35.22 1.69
CA ASP A 130 30.68 -33.83 1.24
C ASP A 130 29.47 -33.13 0.58
N ALA A 131 29.05 -32.03 1.22
CA ALA A 131 28.04 -31.09 0.77
C ALA A 131 28.39 -30.39 -0.56
N SER A 132 27.46 -30.36 -1.51
CA SER A 132 27.15 -29.20 -2.36
C SER A 132 26.09 -29.56 -3.42
N GLY A 133 25.01 -28.78 -3.49
CA GLY A 133 24.24 -28.64 -4.73
C GLY A 133 22.81 -29.17 -4.69
N ASN A 134 21.87 -28.30 -4.34
CA ASN A 134 20.44 -28.51 -4.47
C ASN A 134 20.11 -28.62 -5.97
N LYS A 135 19.95 -29.85 -6.47
CA LYS A 135 19.58 -30.10 -7.87
C LYS A 135 18.28 -30.88 -7.91
N TRP A 136 17.18 -30.16 -8.15
CA TRP A 136 15.88 -30.75 -8.40
C TRP A 136 15.82 -31.20 -9.86
N TYR A 137 15.50 -32.47 -10.08
CA TYR A 137 15.18 -33.01 -11.41
C TYR A 137 13.73 -33.44 -11.40
N GLN A 138 12.95 -32.96 -12.37
CA GLN A 138 11.80 -33.72 -12.86
C GLN A 138 12.18 -34.32 -14.20
N LYS A 139 12.02 -35.63 -14.32
CA LYS A 139 11.97 -36.34 -15.59
C LYS A 139 10.50 -36.36 -16.01
N GLU A 140 10.20 -35.84 -17.19
CA GLU A 140 9.36 -36.52 -18.17
C GLU A 140 9.62 -35.90 -19.55
N ASP A 141 9.84 -36.80 -20.50
CA ASP A 141 9.81 -36.69 -21.95
C ASP A 141 10.87 -35.87 -22.70
N GLY A 142 11.65 -36.62 -23.49
CA GLY A 142 12.82 -36.17 -24.22
C GLY A 142 12.53 -35.05 -25.22
N LYS A 143 13.15 -33.90 -24.97
CA LYS A 143 13.72 -32.94 -25.94
C LYS A 143 14.55 -31.92 -25.16
N VAL A 144 15.87 -32.07 -25.18
CA VAL A 144 16.78 -31.10 -24.55
C VAL A 144 16.90 -29.88 -25.47
N PHE A 145 16.20 -28.80 -25.12
CA PHE A 145 16.50 -27.47 -25.65
C PHE A 145 17.46 -26.75 -24.69
N VAL A 146 18.70 -26.55 -25.13
CA VAL A 146 19.64 -25.67 -24.44
C VAL A 146 19.28 -24.23 -24.75
N LYS A 147 18.53 -23.58 -23.85
CA LYS A 147 18.36 -22.12 -23.89
C LYS A 147 19.49 -21.47 -23.10
N GLN A 148 20.51 -21.00 -23.82
CA GLN A 148 21.55 -20.15 -23.23
C GLN A 148 20.94 -18.80 -22.86
N ASN A 149 20.83 -18.56 -21.56
CA ASN A 149 20.54 -17.26 -20.97
C ASN A 149 21.84 -16.43 -20.97
N LYS A 150 21.87 -15.35 -21.77
CA LYS A 150 22.89 -14.31 -21.71
C LYS A 150 22.93 -13.71 -20.30
N THR A 151 23.97 -14.02 -19.53
CA THR A 151 24.33 -13.29 -18.32
C THR A 151 24.86 -11.92 -18.68
N THR A 152 24.05 -10.88 -18.49
CA THR A 152 24.55 -9.50 -18.43
C THR A 152 25.31 -9.34 -17.11
N LYS A 153 26.64 -9.21 -17.17
CA LYS A 153 27.49 -8.88 -16.01
C LYS A 153 27.07 -7.51 -15.47
N ARG A 154 26.28 -7.48 -14.39
CA ARG A 154 26.04 -6.26 -13.62
C ARG A 154 27.25 -6.06 -12.69
N TYR A 155 28.07 -5.05 -12.99
CA TYR A 155 29.12 -4.60 -12.08
C TYR A 155 28.48 -4.17 -10.75
N VAL A 156 28.81 -4.87 -9.67
CA VAL A 156 28.48 -4.46 -8.32
C VAL A 156 29.35 -3.24 -8.00
N LYS A 157 28.78 -2.04 -8.02
CA LYS A 157 29.45 -0.87 -7.44
C LYS A 157 29.61 -1.14 -5.94
N LYS A 158 30.86 -1.23 -5.48
CA LYS A 158 31.19 -1.24 -4.05
C LYS A 158 30.70 0.09 -3.46
N ILE A 159 29.68 0.02 -2.61
CA ILE A 159 29.26 1.15 -1.78
C ILE A 159 30.36 1.33 -0.74
N GLY A 160 31.06 2.47 -0.79
CA GLY A 160 32.04 2.86 0.22
C GLY A 160 31.37 3.06 1.59
N PRO A 161 32.14 3.09 2.69
CA PRO A 161 31.59 3.11 4.03
C PRO A 161 30.68 4.32 4.26
N CYS A 162 29.50 4.07 4.82
CA CYS A 162 28.55 5.09 5.24
C CYS A 162 29.15 5.96 6.37
N PHE A 163 29.10 7.28 6.23
CA PHE A 163 29.66 8.23 7.21
C PHE A 163 28.82 8.41 8.49
N LEU A 164 27.80 7.57 8.75
CA LEU A 164 26.83 7.78 9.83
C LEU A 164 26.87 6.74 10.96
N CYS A 165 27.88 5.85 11.00
CA CYS A 165 28.00 4.82 12.04
C CYS A 165 29.08 5.11 13.11
N LYS A 166 29.22 6.36 13.56
CA LYS A 166 30.03 6.67 14.77
C LYS A 166 29.34 7.72 15.63
N LYS A 167 28.42 7.29 16.49
CA LYS A 167 28.14 7.88 17.82
C LYS A 167 27.10 7.06 18.58
N ILE A 168 27.44 5.81 18.90
CA ILE A 168 26.90 5.13 20.09
C ILE A 168 28.05 4.39 20.75
N ALA A 169 28.76 5.10 21.62
CA ALA A 169 29.55 4.56 22.72
C ALA A 169 30.10 5.75 23.50
N ILE A 170 29.53 6.02 24.68
CA ILE A 170 30.16 6.42 25.96
C ILE A 170 29.01 6.88 26.86
N LEU A 171 28.53 5.96 27.68
CA LEU A 171 27.87 6.22 28.97
C LEU A 171 28.01 4.94 29.80
N ARG A 172 29.18 4.81 30.44
CA ARG A 172 29.40 4.25 31.77
C ARG A 172 30.89 4.27 32.08
#